data_AF-A0A383Z6Z1-F1
#
_entry.id   AF-A0A383Z6Z1-F1
#
_cell.length_a   1.000
_cell.length_b   1.000
_cell.length_c   1.000
_cell.angle_alpha   90.00
_cell.angle_beta   90.00
_cell.angle_gamma   90.00
#
_symmetry.space_group_name_H-M   'P 1'
#
loop_
_entity.id
_entity.type
_entity.pdbx_description
1 polymer ?
#
loop_
_entity_poly.entity_id
_entity_poly.type
_entity_poly.pdbx_seq_one_letter_code
_entity_poly.pdbx_strand_id
1 'polypeptide(L)'
;MVDPMYGAPGGRLARALTRALALALVLALLVGLFLSGLTGAIPTPRGHRGPGRPVPPASRCRSVLLNPETGQLRLVDGRHPDAVAWANLTNAIRETGWAFLELHTNDHYNDSLQAYAAGVVEAAVSEELIYMHWMNTVVNYCGPFEYEVSYCERLKKFLEANLEWMQTEMELNNGSAYWHQVRLTLLQLKGLEDSYEGSVTFPTGKFTIKPLGFLLLQISGDLEDLELALNKTKTKHAMGSGSCSALIKLLPGQSDLLVAHNTWHSYQYMLRIMKKYWFQFREGPQEQSTRAPGNRVTFSSYPGTIFSCDDFYILGSGLVALETTIGNRNSALWKYVQPEGCVLEWMRNVVANRLALDGDSWADIFKRFNSGTYNNQWMIVDYKAFVPGGPSPGRRVLTILEQLPGMVVVADRTSELYQKTYWASYNIPRSFESVFNTSGLPALVAHFGDWFSYDGSPRAQIFRRNQSLVHDLNSMIRLMRPCTSAPMGAST
;
A
#
# COMPACT_ATOMS: atom_id res chain seq x y z
N MET A 1 0.64 29.03 87.81
CA MET A 1 -0.72 28.46 87.65
C MET A 1 -0.73 27.64 86.38
N VAL A 2 -0.88 26.32 86.56
CA VAL A 2 -1.47 25.28 85.70
C VAL A 2 -1.46 25.48 84.17
N ASP A 3 -0.73 24.57 83.51
CA ASP A 3 -0.69 24.20 82.08
C ASP A 3 -2.07 23.63 81.60
N PRO A 4 -2.39 23.44 80.28
CA PRO A 4 -1.80 22.29 79.59
C PRO A 4 -1.55 22.42 78.06
N MET A 5 -0.40 21.90 77.65
CA MET A 5 -0.18 20.79 76.70
C MET A 5 -1.31 20.37 75.73
N TYR A 6 -0.98 20.22 74.43
CA TYR A 6 -0.67 18.91 73.80
C TYR A 6 -0.31 19.07 72.31
N GLY A 7 0.97 18.85 71.96
CA GLY A 7 1.42 18.62 70.59
C GLY A 7 1.57 17.11 70.34
N ALA A 8 0.87 16.57 69.35
CA ALA A 8 1.04 15.19 68.90
C ALA A 8 2.23 15.07 67.93
N PRO A 9 3.22 14.18 68.14
CA PRO A 9 4.38 14.03 67.24
C PRO A 9 4.09 13.24 65.94
N GLY A 10 2.88 12.74 65.75
CA GLY A 10 2.55 11.79 64.66
C GLY A 10 2.40 12.40 63.26
N GLY A 11 2.26 13.71 63.13
CA GLY A 11 1.92 14.36 61.85
C GLY A 11 3.08 14.46 60.84
N ARG A 12 4.33 14.43 61.30
CA ARG A 12 5.51 14.61 60.42
C ARG A 12 5.94 13.30 59.75
N LEU A 13 5.90 12.17 60.46
CA LEU A 13 6.22 10.86 59.87
C LEU A 13 5.16 10.41 58.86
N ALA A 14 3.88 10.60 59.17
CA ALA A 14 2.77 10.25 58.28
C ALA A 14 2.78 11.06 56.97
N ARG A 15 3.15 12.35 57.02
CA ARG A 15 3.34 13.20 55.84
C ARG A 15 4.59 12.85 55.01
N ALA A 16 5.65 12.36 55.66
CA ALA A 16 6.84 11.91 54.95
C ALA A 16 6.61 10.57 54.22
N LEU A 17 5.93 9.62 54.88
CA LEU A 17 5.56 8.33 54.30
C LEU A 17 4.58 8.48 53.12
N THR A 18 3.57 9.33 53.25
CA THR A 18 2.62 9.61 52.14
C THR A 18 3.30 10.29 50.95
N ARG A 19 4.26 11.19 51.17
CA ARG A 19 5.06 11.78 50.09
C ARG A 19 6.00 10.77 49.43
N ALA A 20 6.62 9.88 50.20
CA ALA A 20 7.48 8.84 49.66
C ALA A 20 6.69 7.80 48.83
N LEU A 21 5.51 7.39 49.31
CA LEU A 21 4.59 6.52 48.58
C LEU A 21 4.05 7.19 47.31
N ALA A 22 3.72 8.49 47.37
CA ALA A 22 3.30 9.24 46.18
C ALA A 22 4.43 9.37 45.16
N LEU A 23 5.67 9.64 45.59
CA LEU A 23 6.82 9.66 44.68
C LEU A 23 7.11 8.28 44.08
N ALA A 24 7.01 7.21 44.87
CA ALA A 24 7.21 5.84 44.40
C ALA A 24 6.12 5.42 43.39
N LEU A 25 4.87 5.84 43.60
CA LEU A 25 3.77 5.60 42.66
C LEU A 25 3.98 6.38 41.36
N VAL A 26 4.41 7.65 41.44
CA VAL A 26 4.74 8.48 40.27
C VAL A 26 5.94 7.91 39.52
N LEU A 27 6.96 7.41 40.22
CA LEU A 27 8.11 6.76 39.61
C LEU A 27 7.72 5.42 38.97
N ALA A 28 6.86 4.63 39.59
CA ALA A 28 6.33 3.38 39.04
C ALA A 28 5.42 3.64 37.83
N LEU A 29 4.62 4.70 37.84
CA LEU A 29 3.84 5.18 36.69
C LEU A 29 4.76 5.66 35.57
N LEU A 30 5.81 6.43 35.87
CA LEU A 30 6.80 6.88 34.90
C LEU A 30 7.59 5.71 34.29
N VAL A 31 8.00 4.74 35.09
CA VAL A 31 8.70 3.53 34.63
C VAL A 31 7.75 2.63 33.83
N GLY A 32 6.48 2.51 34.25
CA GLY A 32 5.42 1.84 33.49
C GLY A 32 5.10 2.52 32.16
N LEU A 33 5.12 3.86 32.10
CA LEU A 33 4.98 4.69 30.90
C LEU A 33 6.20 4.56 29.96
N PHE A 34 7.42 4.46 30.51
CA PHE A 34 8.63 4.25 29.71
C PHE A 34 8.73 2.82 29.15
N LEU A 35 8.27 1.81 29.90
CA LEU A 35 8.28 0.41 29.45
C LEU A 35 7.12 0.09 28.49
N SER A 36 5.95 0.72 28.65
CA SER A 36 4.83 0.57 27.71
C SER A 36 5.00 1.39 26.42
N GLY A 37 5.66 2.56 26.50
CA GLY A 37 5.93 3.43 25.34
C GLY A 37 6.93 2.87 24.31
N LEU A 38 7.69 1.83 24.65
CA LEU A 38 8.62 1.15 23.74
C LEU A 38 7.95 0.11 22.84
N THR A 39 6.68 -0.22 23.05
CA THR A 39 6.00 -1.28 22.29
C THR A 39 5.43 -0.84 20.94
N GLY A 40 5.46 0.46 20.62
CA GLY A 40 4.96 1.01 19.35
C GLY A 40 5.94 1.92 18.60
N ALA A 41 7.15 2.12 19.11
CA ALA A 41 8.15 2.96 18.46
C ALA A 41 9.08 2.09 17.59
N ILE A 42 9.07 2.33 16.28
CA ILE A 42 10.04 1.73 15.36
C ILE A 42 11.46 2.10 15.82
N PRO A 43 12.39 1.13 15.94
CA PRO A 43 13.75 1.43 16.38
C PRO A 43 14.43 2.45 15.47
N THR A 44 15.23 3.34 16.03
CA THR A 44 16.14 4.15 15.22
C THR A 44 17.23 3.25 14.62
N PRO A 45 17.68 3.48 13.37
CA PRO A 45 18.70 2.64 12.73
C PRO A 45 19.94 2.47 13.63
N ARG A 46 20.41 1.24 13.81
CA ARG A 46 21.59 0.95 14.64
C ARG A 46 22.85 1.49 13.98
N GLY A 47 23.44 2.52 14.60
CA GLY A 47 24.77 3.03 14.22
C GLY A 47 24.97 4.55 14.33
N HIS A 48 23.93 5.34 14.58
CA HIS A 48 24.03 6.81 14.45
C HIS A 48 23.61 7.57 15.72
N ARG A 49 24.46 7.52 16.75
CA ARG A 49 24.55 8.57 17.77
C ARG A 49 25.60 9.60 17.30
N GLY A 50 25.21 10.54 16.46
CA GLY A 50 26.05 11.66 16.03
C GLY A 50 25.22 12.74 15.32
N PRO A 51 25.59 14.04 15.40
CA PRO A 51 24.80 15.17 14.88
C PRO A 51 24.88 15.34 13.35
N GLY A 52 25.06 14.25 12.59
CA GLY A 52 24.98 14.23 11.14
C GLY A 52 24.03 13.13 10.71
N ARG A 53 22.81 13.48 10.28
CA ARG A 53 21.91 12.52 9.64
C ARG A 53 22.54 12.12 8.30
N PRO A 54 22.88 10.85 8.03
CA PRO A 54 23.47 10.50 6.75
C PRO A 54 22.41 10.66 5.68
N VAL A 55 22.74 11.44 4.66
CA VAL A 55 22.06 11.37 3.37
C VAL A 55 22.25 9.94 2.87
N PRO A 56 21.21 9.23 2.40
CA PRO A 56 21.38 7.90 1.83
C PRO A 56 22.45 7.97 0.73
N PRO A 57 23.40 7.04 0.67
CA PRO A 57 24.44 7.05 -0.35
C PRO A 57 23.81 7.04 -1.75
N ALA A 58 24.51 7.63 -2.72
CA ALA A 58 24.00 7.73 -4.10
C ALA A 58 23.64 6.36 -4.69
N SER A 59 24.38 5.30 -4.32
CA SER A 59 24.01 3.91 -4.61
C SER A 59 24.39 3.00 -3.44
N ARG A 60 23.55 2.01 -3.12
CA ARG A 60 23.84 0.97 -2.13
C ARG A 60 23.33 -0.38 -2.63
N CYS A 61 24.19 -1.39 -2.58
CA CYS A 61 23.86 -2.76 -2.94
C CYS A 61 24.10 -3.71 -1.76
N ARG A 62 23.12 -4.56 -1.47
CA ARG A 62 23.17 -5.56 -0.40
C ARG A 62 22.69 -6.90 -0.93
N SER A 63 23.27 -7.97 -0.40
CA SER A 63 22.84 -9.35 -0.67
C SER A 63 22.59 -10.10 0.63
N VAL A 64 21.70 -11.08 0.59
CA VAL A 64 21.43 -12.01 1.71
C VAL A 64 21.89 -13.41 1.33
N LEU A 65 22.87 -13.92 2.07
CA LEU A 65 23.37 -15.29 1.92
C LEU A 65 22.76 -16.19 3.00
N LEU A 66 22.47 -17.44 2.64
CA LEU A 66 22.15 -18.48 3.60
C LEU A 66 23.45 -19.21 3.98
N ASN A 67 23.81 -19.22 5.26
CA ASN A 67 24.91 -20.05 5.73
C ASN A 67 24.42 -21.52 5.80
N PRO A 68 24.98 -22.45 5.01
CA PRO A 68 24.52 -23.84 4.99
C PRO A 68 24.82 -24.60 6.29
N GLU A 69 25.84 -24.17 7.06
CA GLU A 69 26.22 -24.84 8.31
C GLU A 69 25.32 -24.44 9.48
N THR A 70 24.89 -23.19 9.52
CA THR A 70 24.08 -22.66 10.64
C THR A 70 22.61 -22.45 10.29
N GLY A 71 22.25 -22.51 9.01
CA GLY A 71 20.92 -22.15 8.50
C GLY A 71 20.57 -20.67 8.67
N GLN A 72 21.51 -19.83 9.08
CA GLN A 72 21.26 -18.40 9.35
C GLN A 72 21.43 -17.55 8.09
N LEU A 73 20.58 -16.53 7.97
CA LEU A 73 20.67 -15.52 6.92
C LEU A 73 21.65 -14.42 7.35
N ARG A 74 22.57 -14.06 6.46
CA ARG A 74 23.55 -13.00 6.69
C ARG A 74 23.48 -11.95 5.58
N LEU A 75 23.35 -10.69 5.99
CA LEU A 75 23.49 -9.54 5.12
C LEU A 75 24.97 -9.26 4.82
N VAL A 76 25.28 -9.03 3.54
CA VAL A 76 26.61 -8.64 3.06
C VAL A 76 26.52 -7.47 2.09
N ASP A 77 27.62 -6.74 1.97
CA ASP A 77 27.78 -5.66 1.00
C ASP A 77 28.03 -6.20 -0.41
N GLY A 78 27.49 -5.49 -1.40
CA GLY A 78 27.67 -5.80 -2.82
C GLY A 78 26.72 -6.88 -3.33
N ARG A 79 26.87 -7.18 -4.62
CA ARG A 79 26.08 -8.20 -5.33
C ARG A 79 26.80 -9.54 -5.29
N HIS A 80 26.14 -10.55 -4.74
CA HIS A 80 26.65 -11.92 -4.66
C HIS A 80 25.74 -12.85 -5.49
N PRO A 81 26.26 -13.57 -6.50
CA PRO A 81 25.45 -14.44 -7.36
C PRO A 81 24.72 -15.56 -6.61
N ASP A 82 25.37 -16.13 -5.60
CA ASP A 82 24.85 -17.27 -4.83
C ASP A 82 23.89 -16.87 -3.70
N ALA A 83 23.63 -15.56 -3.55
CA ALA A 83 22.72 -15.03 -2.57
C ALA A 83 21.27 -15.46 -2.85
N VAL A 84 20.48 -15.57 -1.79
CA VAL A 84 19.03 -15.83 -1.87
C VAL A 84 18.33 -14.66 -2.57
N ALA A 85 18.72 -13.44 -2.22
CA ALA A 85 18.25 -12.22 -2.83
C ALA A 85 19.34 -11.14 -2.76
N TRP A 86 19.26 -10.17 -3.66
CA TRP A 86 20.05 -8.95 -3.61
C TRP A 86 19.20 -7.76 -4.06
N ALA A 87 19.54 -6.58 -3.54
CA ALA A 87 18.92 -5.34 -3.95
C ALA A 87 19.99 -4.26 -4.20
N ASN A 88 19.68 -3.33 -5.10
CA ASN A 88 20.44 -2.12 -5.33
C ASN A 88 19.49 -0.92 -5.35
N LEU A 89 19.77 0.06 -4.49
CA LEU A 89 19.05 1.34 -4.46
C LEU A 89 19.97 2.44 -4.98
N THR A 90 19.52 3.16 -5.99
CA THR A 90 20.14 4.41 -6.46
C THR A 90 19.25 5.59 -6.07
N ASN A 91 19.77 6.48 -5.23
CA ASN A 91 19.04 7.65 -4.77
C ASN A 91 19.32 8.85 -5.69
N ALA A 92 18.32 9.26 -6.47
CA ALA A 92 18.37 10.45 -7.33
C ALA A 92 17.20 11.40 -7.02
N ILE A 93 16.72 11.41 -5.76
CA ILE A 93 15.55 12.21 -5.36
C ILE A 93 15.81 13.70 -5.54
N ARG A 94 17.03 14.16 -5.29
CA ARG A 94 17.40 15.58 -5.42
C ARG A 94 17.40 16.03 -6.88
N GLU A 95 17.80 15.17 -7.80
CA GLU A 95 17.97 15.47 -9.23
C GLU A 95 16.68 15.25 -10.02
N THR A 96 15.92 14.20 -9.68
CA THR A 96 14.78 13.72 -10.48
C THR A 96 13.46 13.63 -9.71
N GLY A 97 13.50 13.70 -8.38
CA GLY A 97 12.37 13.40 -7.51
C GLY A 97 12.18 11.91 -7.21
N TRP A 98 13.02 11.03 -7.75
CA TRP A 98 12.89 9.57 -7.62
C TRP A 98 14.16 8.89 -7.08
N ALA A 99 13.98 7.87 -6.24
CA ALA A 99 14.96 6.81 -6.08
C ALA A 99 14.56 5.60 -6.95
N PHE A 100 15.53 4.75 -7.28
CA PHE A 100 15.34 3.57 -8.13
C PHE A 100 15.82 2.34 -7.37
N LEU A 101 14.93 1.36 -7.18
CA LEU A 101 15.24 0.09 -6.51
C LEU A 101 15.15 -1.04 -7.54
N GLU A 102 16.23 -1.80 -7.66
CA GLU A 102 16.23 -3.09 -8.34
C GLU A 102 16.46 -4.21 -7.33
N LEU A 103 15.60 -5.23 -7.36
CA LEU A 103 15.66 -6.37 -6.46
C LEU A 103 15.48 -7.66 -7.24
N HIS A 104 16.32 -8.65 -6.95
CA HIS A 104 16.28 -9.97 -7.58
C HIS A 104 16.30 -11.06 -6.52
N THR A 105 15.60 -12.16 -6.78
CA THR A 105 15.68 -13.39 -5.99
C THR A 105 16.22 -14.55 -6.82
N ASN A 106 16.77 -15.54 -6.12
CA ASN A 106 17.43 -16.69 -6.72
C ASN A 106 16.52 -17.93 -6.72
N ASP A 107 16.39 -18.58 -7.86
CA ASP A 107 15.50 -19.74 -8.10
C ASP A 107 16.01 -21.05 -7.51
N HIS A 108 17.25 -21.08 -7.00
CA HIS A 108 17.83 -22.24 -6.32
C HIS A 108 17.25 -22.43 -4.90
N TYR A 109 16.58 -21.42 -4.36
CA TYR A 109 15.98 -21.44 -3.03
C TYR A 109 14.45 -21.51 -3.13
N ASN A 110 13.80 -22.03 -2.09
CA ASN A 110 12.33 -22.04 -2.04
C ASN A 110 11.74 -20.62 -2.00
N ASP A 111 10.53 -20.48 -2.53
CA ASP A 111 9.84 -19.18 -2.65
C ASP A 111 9.69 -18.46 -1.31
N SER A 112 9.49 -19.19 -0.22
CA SER A 112 9.31 -18.61 1.11
C SER A 112 10.56 -17.88 1.58
N LEU A 113 11.72 -18.51 1.39
CA LEU A 113 13.01 -17.93 1.73
C LEU A 113 13.34 -16.77 0.79
N GLN A 114 13.02 -16.90 -0.51
CA GLN A 114 13.17 -15.82 -1.47
C GLN A 114 12.33 -14.59 -1.08
N ALA A 115 11.06 -14.78 -0.71
CA ALA A 115 10.16 -13.68 -0.35
C ALA A 115 10.60 -12.97 0.93
N TYR A 116 10.97 -13.74 1.96
CA TYR A 116 11.53 -13.18 3.18
C TYR A 116 12.83 -12.41 2.91
N ALA A 117 13.76 -13.01 2.16
CA ALA A 117 15.03 -12.38 1.81
C ALA A 117 14.85 -11.12 0.97
N ALA A 118 13.84 -11.06 0.09
CA ALA A 118 13.49 -9.87 -0.67
C ALA A 118 13.14 -8.68 0.26
N GLY A 119 12.31 -8.91 1.27
CA GLY A 119 12.02 -7.90 2.29
C GLY A 119 13.28 -7.44 3.02
N VAL A 120 14.15 -8.40 3.38
CA VAL A 120 15.40 -8.11 4.09
C VAL A 120 16.33 -7.21 3.27
N VAL A 121 16.61 -7.55 2.00
CA VAL A 121 17.51 -6.75 1.17
C VAL A 121 16.94 -5.38 0.84
N GLU A 122 15.61 -5.25 0.69
CA GLU A 122 14.96 -3.96 0.45
C GLU A 122 15.12 -3.02 1.64
N ALA A 123 14.84 -3.50 2.86
CA ALA A 123 15.05 -2.72 4.07
C ALA A 123 16.51 -2.28 4.18
N ALA A 124 17.46 -3.21 4.03
CA ALA A 124 18.89 -2.92 4.19
C ALA A 124 19.44 -1.88 3.20
N VAL A 125 18.88 -1.77 1.99
CA VAL A 125 19.31 -0.73 1.03
C VAL A 125 18.60 0.60 1.23
N SER A 126 17.46 0.63 1.93
CA SER A 126 16.58 1.81 2.00
C SER A 126 16.24 2.28 3.42
N GLU A 127 16.95 1.81 4.44
CA GLU A 127 16.72 2.11 5.87
C GLU A 127 16.45 3.60 6.15
N GLU A 128 17.28 4.50 5.63
CA GLU A 128 17.14 5.94 5.87
C GLU A 128 15.88 6.51 5.20
N LEU A 129 15.54 6.04 4.00
CA LEU A 129 14.32 6.46 3.30
C LEU A 129 13.07 5.93 4.02
N ILE A 130 13.11 4.68 4.52
CA ILE A 130 12.03 4.09 5.32
C ILE A 130 11.81 4.91 6.58
N TYR A 131 12.87 5.22 7.32
CA TYR A 131 12.80 6.05 8.51
C TYR A 131 12.17 7.41 8.20
N MET A 132 12.66 8.13 7.18
CA MET A 132 12.11 9.44 6.83
C MET A 132 10.65 9.35 6.39
N HIS A 133 10.27 8.32 5.62
CA HIS A 133 8.90 8.14 5.17
C HIS A 133 7.96 7.84 6.34
N TRP A 134 8.35 6.95 7.27
CA TRP A 134 7.61 6.69 8.50
C TRP A 134 7.39 7.95 9.32
N MET A 135 8.45 8.74 9.54
CA MET A 135 8.38 10.01 10.27
C MET A 135 7.47 11.04 9.61
N ASN A 136 7.41 11.07 8.28
CA ASN A 136 6.58 12.02 7.53
C ASN A 136 5.09 11.62 7.51
N THR A 137 4.77 10.34 7.64
CA THR A 137 3.45 9.81 7.28
C THR A 137 2.68 9.28 8.50
N VAL A 138 3.18 8.22 9.13
CA VAL A 138 2.41 7.38 10.05
C VAL A 138 2.96 7.36 11.48
N VAL A 139 4.06 8.05 11.79
CA VAL A 139 4.69 8.03 13.14
C VAL A 139 3.74 8.32 14.30
N ASN A 140 2.74 9.18 14.07
CA ASN A 140 1.76 9.55 15.10
C ASN A 140 0.44 8.77 14.98
N TYR A 141 0.28 7.94 13.96
CA TYR A 141 -0.97 7.23 13.70
C TYR A 141 -1.19 6.16 14.78
N CYS A 142 -2.21 6.36 15.64
CA CYS A 142 -2.43 5.49 16.80
C CYS A 142 -1.21 5.38 17.73
N GLY A 143 -0.46 6.47 17.85
CA GLY A 143 0.66 6.57 18.79
C GLY A 143 0.21 6.62 20.27
N PRO A 144 1.16 6.61 21.21
CA PRO A 144 0.87 6.55 22.66
C PRO A 144 0.11 7.76 23.21
N PHE A 145 0.05 8.85 22.46
CA PHE A 145 -0.64 10.09 22.84
C PHE A 145 -1.88 10.38 21.96
N GLU A 146 -2.38 9.38 21.22
CA GLU A 146 -3.54 9.55 20.36
C GLU A 146 -4.81 9.82 21.18
N TYR A 147 -5.62 10.78 20.74
CA TYR A 147 -6.82 11.19 21.47
C TYR A 147 -7.97 10.21 21.26
N GLU A 148 -8.07 9.59 20.08
CA GLU A 148 -9.08 8.59 19.74
C GLU A 148 -8.66 7.16 20.12
N VAL A 149 -8.31 6.94 21.40
CA VAL A 149 -7.84 5.65 21.92
C VAL A 149 -8.79 4.50 21.55
N SER A 150 -10.11 4.75 21.63
CA SER A 150 -11.12 3.73 21.31
C SER A 150 -11.08 3.27 19.84
N TYR A 151 -10.79 4.17 18.90
CA TYR A 151 -10.63 3.81 17.48
C TYR A 151 -9.39 2.95 17.30
N CYS A 152 -8.27 3.34 17.89
CA CYS A 152 -7.01 2.61 17.78
C CYS A 152 -7.08 1.21 18.39
N GLU A 153 -7.81 1.03 19.50
CA GLU A 153 -8.09 -0.28 20.05
C GLU A 153 -8.94 -1.14 19.12
N ARG A 154 -9.98 -0.57 18.49
CA ARG A 154 -10.81 -1.28 17.49
C ARG A 154 -9.99 -1.67 16.28
N LEU A 155 -9.17 -0.77 15.74
CA LEU A 155 -8.29 -1.02 14.61
C LEU A 155 -7.27 -2.11 14.93
N LYS A 156 -6.61 -2.03 16.09
CA LYS A 156 -5.65 -3.04 16.52
C LYS A 156 -6.30 -4.42 16.60
N LYS A 157 -7.45 -4.54 17.26
CA LYS A 157 -8.21 -5.80 17.36
C LYS A 157 -8.63 -6.33 15.98
N PHE A 158 -9.08 -5.45 15.09
CA PHE A 158 -9.46 -5.80 13.73
C PHE A 158 -8.28 -6.41 12.97
N LEU A 159 -7.12 -5.74 13.00
CA LEU A 159 -5.91 -6.19 12.31
C LEU A 159 -5.35 -7.48 12.92
N GLU A 160 -5.35 -7.62 14.25
CA GLU A 160 -4.90 -8.85 14.92
C GLU A 160 -5.77 -10.05 14.53
N ALA A 161 -7.10 -9.90 14.58
CA ALA A 161 -8.03 -10.95 14.17
C ALA A 161 -7.88 -11.28 12.67
N ASN A 162 -7.69 -10.29 11.81
CA ASN A 162 -7.50 -10.49 10.38
C ASN A 162 -6.21 -11.25 10.06
N LEU A 163 -5.09 -10.86 10.69
CA LEU A 163 -3.81 -11.53 10.52
C LEU A 163 -3.87 -12.97 11.06
N GLU A 164 -4.51 -13.19 12.20
CA GLU A 164 -4.69 -14.53 12.78
C GLU A 164 -5.56 -15.43 11.90
N TRP A 165 -6.66 -14.90 11.35
CA TRP A 165 -7.49 -15.61 10.39
C TRP A 165 -6.69 -16.02 9.15
N MET A 166 -5.92 -15.11 8.55
CA MET A 166 -5.07 -15.46 7.41
C MET A 166 -4.02 -16.51 7.75
N GLN A 167 -3.40 -16.46 8.94
CA GLN A 167 -2.48 -17.52 9.38
C GLN A 167 -3.18 -18.88 9.46
N THR A 168 -4.40 -18.92 9.99
CA THR A 168 -5.21 -20.14 10.08
C THR A 168 -5.57 -20.68 8.69
N GLU A 169 -5.97 -19.81 7.76
CA GLU A 169 -6.28 -20.20 6.38
C GLU A 169 -5.05 -20.74 5.64
N MET A 170 -3.87 -20.15 5.86
CA MET A 170 -2.62 -20.66 5.28
C MET A 170 -2.24 -22.04 5.81
N GLU A 171 -2.52 -22.33 7.08
CA GLU A 171 -2.30 -23.65 7.69
C GLU A 171 -3.30 -24.69 7.17
N LEU A 172 -4.58 -24.34 7.10
CA LEU A 172 -5.65 -25.25 6.64
C LEU A 172 -5.59 -25.53 5.14
N ASN A 173 -5.10 -24.59 4.34
CA ASN A 173 -5.08 -24.67 2.87
C ASN A 173 -3.65 -24.72 2.31
N ASN A 174 -2.78 -25.54 2.91
CA ASN A 174 -1.35 -25.61 2.56
C ASN A 174 -1.02 -25.93 1.08
N GLY A 175 -1.97 -26.50 0.33
CA GLY A 175 -1.83 -26.82 -1.10
C GLY A 175 -2.41 -25.75 -2.05
N SER A 176 -3.04 -24.70 -1.51
CA SER A 176 -3.69 -23.65 -2.30
C SER A 176 -2.68 -22.66 -2.87
N ALA A 177 -2.71 -22.46 -4.19
CA ALA A 177 -1.91 -21.43 -4.86
C ALA A 177 -2.19 -20.02 -4.32
N TYR A 178 -3.46 -19.70 -4.04
CA TYR A 178 -3.84 -18.39 -3.51
C TYR A 178 -3.19 -18.12 -2.15
N TRP A 179 -3.33 -19.06 -1.20
CA TRP A 179 -2.77 -18.90 0.15
C TRP A 179 -1.25 -19.00 0.18
N HIS A 180 -0.63 -19.74 -0.76
CA HIS A 180 0.82 -19.66 -0.99
C HIS A 180 1.25 -18.23 -1.35
N GLN A 181 0.59 -17.58 -2.31
CA GLN A 181 0.92 -16.20 -2.69
C GLN A 181 0.70 -15.19 -1.55
N VAL A 182 -0.39 -15.34 -0.78
CA VAL A 182 -0.64 -14.51 0.42
C VAL A 182 0.50 -14.70 1.43
N ARG A 183 0.94 -15.95 1.66
CA ARG A 183 2.06 -16.24 2.55
C ARG A 183 3.36 -15.58 2.10
N LEU A 184 3.68 -15.64 0.80
CA LEU A 184 4.87 -14.98 0.25
C LEU A 184 4.82 -13.46 0.47
N THR A 185 3.66 -12.84 0.27
CA THR A 185 3.46 -11.41 0.51
C THR A 185 3.69 -11.04 1.98
N LEU A 186 3.14 -11.80 2.92
CA LEU A 186 3.32 -11.58 4.36
C LEU A 186 4.77 -11.87 4.81
N LEU A 187 5.45 -12.85 4.22
CA LEU A 187 6.86 -13.12 4.49
C LEU A 187 7.77 -11.99 4.01
N GLN A 188 7.48 -11.38 2.87
CA GLN A 188 8.20 -10.20 2.39
C GLN A 188 8.06 -9.03 3.38
N LEU A 189 6.84 -8.79 3.89
CA LEU A 189 6.62 -7.77 4.93
C LEU A 189 7.38 -8.10 6.22
N LYS A 190 7.37 -9.38 6.64
CA LYS A 190 8.10 -9.84 7.83
C LYS A 190 9.61 -9.66 7.69
N GLY A 191 10.17 -9.99 6.52
CA GLY A 191 11.59 -9.78 6.24
C GLY A 191 12.01 -8.31 6.23
N LEU A 192 11.13 -7.45 5.71
CA LEU A 192 11.32 -6.00 5.75
C LEU A 192 11.39 -5.46 7.19
N GLU A 193 10.43 -5.86 8.03
CA GLU A 193 10.38 -5.46 9.45
C GLU A 193 11.57 -6.00 10.25
N ASP A 194 11.84 -7.31 10.15
CA ASP A 194 12.93 -7.97 10.86
C ASP A 194 14.31 -7.38 10.51
N SER A 195 14.53 -7.09 9.21
CA SER A 195 15.80 -6.51 8.77
C SER A 195 15.98 -5.09 9.27
N TYR A 196 14.92 -4.28 9.25
CA TYR A 196 14.99 -2.91 9.76
C TYR A 196 15.21 -2.88 11.29
N GLU A 197 14.64 -3.85 12.02
CA GLU A 197 14.89 -4.03 13.46
C GLU A 197 16.28 -4.62 13.77
N GLY A 198 17.00 -5.08 12.76
CA GLY A 198 18.33 -5.69 12.87
C GLY A 198 18.31 -7.11 13.44
N SER A 199 17.20 -7.84 13.29
CA SER A 199 17.01 -9.20 13.80
C SER A 199 16.40 -10.12 12.73
N VAL A 200 17.25 -10.57 11.80
CA VAL A 200 16.84 -11.46 10.69
C VAL A 200 16.66 -12.89 11.18
N THR A 201 15.41 -13.34 11.36
CA THR A 201 15.04 -14.69 11.77
C THR A 201 13.94 -15.25 10.88
N PHE A 202 14.30 -16.14 9.95
CA PHE A 202 13.36 -16.73 9.00
C PHE A 202 12.35 -17.66 9.70
N PRO A 203 11.03 -17.41 9.59
CA PRO A 203 10.03 -18.28 10.18
C PRO A 203 9.76 -19.51 9.27
N THR A 204 9.89 -20.71 9.83
CA THR A 204 9.60 -21.97 9.12
C THR A 204 8.11 -22.36 9.16
N GLY A 205 7.34 -21.83 10.12
CA GLY A 205 5.91 -22.12 10.30
C GLY A 205 5.07 -20.85 10.43
N LYS A 206 4.15 -20.84 11.42
CA LYS A 206 3.34 -19.69 11.79
C LYS A 206 4.23 -18.52 12.23
N PHE A 207 3.85 -17.31 11.86
CA PHE A 207 4.53 -16.09 12.27
C PHE A 207 3.54 -14.97 12.56
N THR A 208 4.00 -13.97 13.30
CA THR A 208 3.20 -12.80 13.67
C THR A 208 3.75 -11.57 12.96
N ILE A 209 2.85 -10.75 12.41
CA ILE A 209 3.13 -9.40 11.93
C ILE A 209 2.65 -8.42 12.98
N LYS A 210 3.42 -7.37 13.29
CA LYS A 210 3.00 -6.33 14.21
C LYS A 210 1.89 -5.48 13.55
N PRO A 211 0.67 -5.40 14.13
CA PRO A 211 -0.46 -4.68 13.52
C PRO A 211 -0.16 -3.21 13.23
N LEU A 212 0.56 -2.56 14.14
CA LEU A 212 0.94 -1.14 14.06
C LEU A 212 2.43 -0.95 13.69
N GLY A 213 3.06 -1.96 13.10
CA GLY A 213 4.42 -1.89 12.56
C GLY A 213 4.42 -1.45 11.10
N PHE A 214 5.25 -2.07 10.27
CA PHE A 214 5.30 -1.76 8.83
C PHE A 214 4.03 -2.13 8.06
N LEU A 215 3.09 -2.86 8.67
CA LEU A 215 1.76 -3.04 8.11
C LEU A 215 1.05 -1.70 7.86
N LEU A 216 1.23 -0.70 8.73
CA LEU A 216 0.65 0.64 8.55
C LEU A 216 1.10 1.34 7.26
N LEU A 217 2.31 1.05 6.77
CA LEU A 217 2.79 1.57 5.48
C LEU A 217 2.15 0.85 4.29
N GLN A 218 1.56 -0.32 4.50
CA GLN A 218 0.89 -1.08 3.44
C GLN A 218 -0.61 -0.75 3.37
N ILE A 219 -1.23 -0.52 4.52
CA ILE A 219 -2.68 -0.36 4.63
C ILE A 219 -3.12 1.10 4.54
N SER A 220 -2.29 2.03 4.07
CA SER A 220 -2.63 3.46 4.01
C SER A 220 -3.91 3.74 3.21
N GLY A 221 -4.11 3.07 2.07
CA GLY A 221 -5.35 3.16 1.30
C GLY A 221 -6.52 2.41 1.94
N ASP A 222 -6.28 1.21 2.50
CA ASP A 222 -7.30 0.46 3.25
C ASP A 222 -7.83 1.24 4.47
N LEU A 223 -6.97 2.05 5.10
CA LEU A 223 -7.33 2.88 6.26
C LEU A 223 -8.37 3.95 5.92
N GLU A 224 -8.46 4.42 4.66
CA GLU A 224 -9.49 5.40 4.26
C GLU A 224 -10.91 4.87 4.50
N ASP A 225 -11.13 3.58 4.24
CA ASP A 225 -12.41 2.91 4.45
C ASP A 225 -12.51 2.33 5.89
N LEU A 226 -11.42 1.80 6.47
CA LEU A 226 -11.43 1.27 7.84
C LEU A 226 -11.70 2.34 8.90
N GLU A 227 -11.21 3.58 8.70
CA GLU A 227 -11.51 4.70 9.59
C GLU A 227 -13.02 4.94 9.69
N LEU A 228 -13.72 4.89 8.55
CA LEU A 228 -15.17 5.05 8.48
C LEU A 228 -15.91 3.83 9.04
N ALA A 229 -15.49 2.62 8.66
CA ALA A 229 -16.13 1.38 9.10
C ALA A 229 -16.00 1.17 10.62
N LEU A 230 -14.91 1.63 11.23
CA LEU A 230 -14.66 1.54 12.67
C LEU A 230 -15.07 2.80 13.45
N ASN A 231 -15.91 3.66 12.86
CA ASN A 231 -16.49 4.85 13.49
C ASN A 231 -15.45 5.82 14.08
N LYS A 232 -14.41 6.17 13.33
CA LYS A 232 -13.49 7.26 13.68
C LYS A 232 -14.20 8.60 13.54
N THR A 233 -14.09 9.48 14.54
CA THR A 233 -14.82 10.75 14.57
C THR A 233 -14.14 11.85 13.76
N LYS A 234 -12.80 11.83 13.67
CA LYS A 234 -12.01 12.77 12.86
C LYS A 234 -11.36 12.03 11.70
N THR A 235 -12.01 12.02 10.54
CA THR A 235 -11.35 11.61 9.30
C THR A 235 -10.51 12.76 8.75
N LYS A 236 -9.26 12.47 8.40
CA LYS A 236 -8.38 13.48 7.78
C LYS A 236 -8.74 13.75 6.32
N HIS A 237 -9.49 12.85 5.70
CA HIS A 237 -9.85 12.92 4.29
C HIS A 237 -11.05 13.85 4.08
N ALA A 238 -10.83 14.99 3.43
CA ALA A 238 -11.91 15.90 3.07
C ALA A 238 -12.87 15.22 2.07
N MET A 239 -14.17 15.43 2.25
CA MET A 239 -15.18 14.99 1.27
C MET A 239 -14.88 15.63 -0.09
N GLY A 240 -14.71 14.79 -1.12
CA GLY A 240 -14.35 15.24 -2.46
C GLY A 240 -12.86 15.46 -2.69
N SER A 241 -11.99 15.12 -1.74
CA SER A 241 -10.59 14.89 -2.11
C SER A 241 -10.55 13.60 -2.94
N GLY A 242 -10.40 13.74 -4.26
CA GLY A 242 -10.11 12.60 -5.13
C GLY A 242 -8.69 12.10 -4.87
N SER A 243 -8.44 10.84 -5.21
CA SER A 243 -7.16 10.19 -4.94
C SER A 243 -6.29 10.06 -6.18
N CYS A 244 -6.84 10.01 -7.41
CA CYS A 244 -6.05 9.69 -8.61
C CYS A 244 -6.75 10.14 -9.90
N SER A 245 -5.99 10.33 -10.99
CA SER A 245 -6.53 10.43 -12.35
C SER A 245 -5.78 9.49 -13.30
N ALA A 246 -6.50 8.78 -14.17
CA ALA A 246 -5.91 7.88 -15.15
C ALA A 246 -6.47 8.12 -16.56
N LEU A 247 -5.64 7.88 -17.57
CA LEU A 247 -6.03 7.94 -18.98
C LEU A 247 -5.38 6.79 -19.75
N ILE A 248 -6.22 6.01 -20.41
CA ILE A 248 -5.83 5.02 -21.42
C ILE A 248 -6.23 5.60 -22.76
N LYS A 249 -5.27 5.79 -23.67
CA LYS A 249 -5.47 6.46 -24.95
C LYS A 249 -5.04 5.58 -26.11
N LEU A 250 -5.96 5.29 -27.01
CA LEU A 250 -5.67 4.69 -28.30
C LEU A 250 -5.30 5.80 -29.30
N LEU A 251 -4.09 5.73 -29.86
CA LEU A 251 -3.60 6.74 -30.80
C LEU A 251 -4.30 6.67 -32.16
N PRO A 252 -4.27 7.77 -32.96
CA PRO A 252 -4.81 7.78 -34.31
C PRO A 252 -4.26 6.63 -35.16
N GLY A 253 -5.13 5.94 -35.90
CA GLY A 253 -4.74 4.77 -36.70
C GLY A 253 -4.35 3.53 -35.88
N GLN A 254 -4.68 3.49 -34.57
CA GLN A 254 -4.30 2.40 -33.66
C GLN A 254 -2.77 2.17 -33.63
N SER A 255 -1.96 3.20 -33.87
CA SER A 255 -0.51 3.08 -33.97
C SER A 255 0.13 2.64 -32.64
N ASP A 256 -0.46 3.06 -31.53
CA ASP A 256 -0.02 2.73 -30.18
C ASP A 256 -1.17 2.84 -29.17
N LEU A 257 -0.99 2.25 -28.00
CA LEU A 257 -1.90 2.31 -26.86
C LEU A 257 -1.12 2.87 -25.66
N LEU A 258 -1.43 4.09 -25.25
CA LEU A 258 -0.76 4.75 -24.12
C LEU A 258 -1.58 4.60 -22.86
N VAL A 259 -0.93 4.29 -21.73
CA VAL A 259 -1.56 4.17 -20.41
C VAL A 259 -0.82 5.07 -19.43
N ALA A 260 -1.54 5.98 -18.78
CA ALA A 260 -0.96 6.93 -17.85
C ALA A 260 -1.78 7.05 -16.57
N HIS A 261 -1.07 7.27 -15.46
CA HIS A 261 -1.62 7.45 -14.12
C HIS A 261 -1.01 8.69 -13.46
N ASN A 262 -1.82 9.44 -12.73
CA ASN A 262 -1.40 10.59 -11.94
C ASN A 262 -2.02 10.52 -10.53
N THR A 263 -1.21 10.10 -9.57
CA THR A 263 -1.59 9.97 -8.15
C THR A 263 -1.76 11.33 -7.50
N TRP A 264 -2.84 11.51 -6.77
CA TRP A 264 -3.08 12.66 -5.90
C TRP A 264 -2.91 12.23 -4.46
N HIS A 265 -1.91 12.78 -3.79
CA HIS A 265 -1.61 12.43 -2.42
C HIS A 265 -1.19 13.68 -1.64
N SER A 266 -1.28 13.60 -0.30
CA SER A 266 -0.69 14.60 0.57
C SER A 266 0.82 14.74 0.29
N TYR A 267 1.31 15.98 0.19
CA TYR A 267 2.71 16.29 -0.15
C TYR A 267 3.76 15.64 0.76
N GLN A 268 3.41 15.32 2.01
CA GLN A 268 4.31 14.61 2.94
C GLN A 268 4.70 13.18 2.47
N TYR A 269 3.98 12.61 1.49
CA TYR A 269 4.26 11.29 0.92
C TYR A 269 5.26 11.34 -0.25
N MET A 270 5.77 12.51 -0.67
CA MET A 270 6.62 12.66 -1.87
C MET A 270 8.06 12.12 -1.74
N LEU A 271 8.33 11.19 -0.83
CA LEU A 271 9.51 10.32 -0.91
C LEU A 271 9.16 9.15 -1.80
N ARG A 272 9.70 9.13 -3.03
CA ARG A 272 9.27 8.20 -4.08
C ARG A 272 10.39 7.22 -4.45
N ILE A 273 10.01 5.96 -4.65
CA ILE A 273 10.89 4.91 -5.18
C ILE A 273 10.20 4.25 -6.36
N MET A 274 10.83 4.28 -7.54
CA MET A 274 10.45 3.41 -8.65
C MET A 274 11.07 2.04 -8.39
N LYS A 275 10.25 1.01 -8.24
CA LYS A 275 10.69 -0.33 -7.84
C LYS A 275 10.58 -1.29 -9.01
N LYS A 276 11.63 -2.09 -9.20
CA LYS A 276 11.68 -3.20 -10.14
C LYS A 276 12.00 -4.46 -9.36
N TYR A 277 11.04 -5.36 -9.28
CA TYR A 277 11.24 -6.67 -8.69
C TYR A 277 11.37 -7.71 -9.79
N TRP A 278 12.34 -8.59 -9.62
CA TRP A 278 12.55 -9.77 -10.43
C TRP A 278 12.60 -10.99 -9.52
N PHE A 279 11.42 -11.54 -9.26
CA PHE A 279 11.23 -12.72 -8.46
C PHE A 279 11.39 -14.00 -9.29
N GLN A 280 11.50 -15.13 -8.60
CA GLN A 280 11.48 -16.47 -9.16
C GLN A 280 10.45 -17.35 -8.44
N PHE A 281 9.33 -16.76 -8.02
CA PHE A 281 8.27 -17.45 -7.31
C PHE A 281 7.50 -18.39 -8.24
N ARG A 282 6.97 -19.46 -7.67
CA ARG A 282 6.05 -20.39 -8.31
C ARG A 282 4.61 -19.99 -8.01
N GLU A 283 3.67 -20.46 -8.81
CA GLU A 283 2.25 -20.20 -8.60
C GLU A 283 1.75 -20.86 -7.31
N GLY A 284 2.17 -22.11 -7.07
CA GLY A 284 1.80 -22.91 -5.91
C GLY A 284 3.00 -23.40 -5.10
N PRO A 285 2.72 -24.06 -3.97
CA PRO A 285 3.73 -24.47 -2.99
C PRO A 285 4.57 -25.68 -3.43
N GLN A 286 4.12 -26.43 -4.44
CA GLN A 286 4.85 -27.61 -4.94
C GLN A 286 6.02 -27.20 -5.83
N GLU A 287 7.17 -27.89 -5.72
CA GLU A 287 8.35 -27.61 -6.55
C GLU A 287 8.10 -27.80 -8.06
N GLN A 288 7.15 -28.65 -8.44
CA GLN A 288 6.75 -28.85 -9.84
C GLN A 288 5.85 -27.74 -10.37
N SER A 289 5.38 -26.81 -9.52
CA SER A 289 4.54 -25.70 -9.93
C SER A 289 5.29 -24.77 -10.89
N THR A 290 4.56 -24.27 -11.88
CA THR A 290 5.05 -23.30 -12.86
C THR A 290 5.43 -21.99 -12.18
N ARG A 291 6.34 -21.25 -12.82
CA ARG A 291 6.72 -19.92 -12.35
C ARG A 291 5.53 -18.98 -12.51
N ALA A 292 5.28 -18.15 -11.49
CA ALA A 292 4.25 -17.14 -11.54
C ALA A 292 4.50 -16.18 -12.73
N PRO A 293 3.49 -15.86 -13.55
CA PRO A 293 3.66 -15.04 -14.75
C PRO A 293 4.09 -13.60 -14.43
N GLY A 294 3.67 -13.06 -13.29
CA GLY A 294 4.00 -11.71 -12.81
C GLY A 294 5.31 -11.61 -12.03
N ASN A 295 6.26 -12.54 -12.21
CA ASN A 295 7.54 -12.54 -11.50
C ASN A 295 8.41 -11.29 -11.75
N ARG A 296 8.22 -10.63 -12.90
CA ARG A 296 8.84 -9.34 -13.19
C ARG A 296 7.79 -8.26 -13.05
N VAL A 297 8.02 -7.28 -12.20
CA VAL A 297 7.08 -6.16 -12.00
C VAL A 297 7.86 -4.87 -11.79
N THR A 298 7.44 -3.80 -12.48
CA THR A 298 7.95 -2.44 -12.29
C THR A 298 6.80 -1.52 -11.92
N PHE A 299 6.96 -0.72 -10.87
CA PHE A 299 5.88 0.08 -10.33
C PHE A 299 6.38 1.29 -9.55
N SER A 300 5.59 2.36 -9.54
CA SER A 300 5.83 3.54 -8.70
C SER A 300 5.44 3.23 -7.26
N SER A 301 6.27 3.59 -6.29
CA SER A 301 6.07 3.19 -4.88
C SER A 301 6.72 4.19 -3.92
N TYR A 302 6.78 3.78 -2.65
CA TYR A 302 7.23 4.54 -1.49
C TYR A 302 8.22 3.70 -0.66
N PRO A 303 9.08 4.34 0.15
CA PRO A 303 9.97 3.63 1.06
C PRO A 303 9.22 2.76 2.06
N GLY A 304 9.55 1.47 2.13
CA GLY A 304 8.93 0.52 3.08
C GLY A 304 7.56 -0.01 2.65
N THR A 305 6.98 0.51 1.56
CA THR A 305 5.72 0.00 0.98
C THR A 305 6.01 -1.05 -0.09
N ILE A 306 5.71 -2.32 0.13
CA ILE A 306 6.09 -3.43 -0.77
C ILE A 306 5.15 -3.63 -1.96
N PHE A 307 4.29 -2.64 -2.21
CA PHE A 307 3.41 -2.51 -3.37
C PHE A 307 3.37 -1.03 -3.83
N SER A 308 2.58 -0.69 -4.84
CA SER A 308 2.56 0.66 -5.42
C SER A 308 1.88 1.67 -4.50
N CYS A 309 0.65 1.39 -4.04
CA CYS A 309 -0.23 2.32 -3.32
C CYS A 309 -0.68 3.53 -4.16
N ASP A 310 -0.20 3.67 -5.39
CA ASP A 310 -0.63 4.74 -6.28
C ASP A 310 -2.02 4.48 -6.91
N ASP A 311 -2.32 3.36 -7.57
CA ASP A 311 -1.45 2.26 -8.05
C ASP A 311 -1.11 2.34 -9.55
N PHE A 312 0.13 1.98 -9.92
CA PHE A 312 0.54 1.78 -11.32
C PHE A 312 1.62 0.69 -11.45
N TYR A 313 1.31 -0.38 -12.19
CA TYR A 313 2.19 -1.53 -12.40
C TYR A 313 2.36 -1.86 -13.87
N ILE A 314 3.60 -2.19 -14.26
CA ILE A 314 3.94 -2.85 -15.50
C ILE A 314 4.40 -4.27 -15.17
N LEU A 315 3.62 -5.26 -15.59
CA LEU A 315 3.83 -6.68 -15.30
C LEU A 315 4.52 -7.38 -16.47
N GLY A 316 5.48 -8.25 -16.17
CA GLY A 316 6.20 -9.07 -17.16
C GLY A 316 5.32 -10.05 -17.93
N SER A 317 4.09 -10.28 -17.46
CA SER A 317 3.03 -11.01 -18.18
C SER A 317 2.40 -10.22 -19.33
N GLY A 318 2.86 -9.00 -19.60
CA GLY A 318 2.33 -8.11 -20.64
C GLY A 318 1.10 -7.32 -20.20
N LEU A 319 0.80 -7.30 -18.91
CA LEU A 319 -0.31 -6.55 -18.32
C LEU A 319 0.17 -5.22 -17.74
N VAL A 320 -0.67 -4.20 -17.81
CA VAL A 320 -0.55 -2.98 -17.03
C VAL A 320 -1.78 -2.85 -16.15
N ALA A 321 -1.56 -2.73 -14.84
CA ALA A 321 -2.62 -2.60 -13.84
C ALA A 321 -2.51 -1.23 -13.17
N LEU A 322 -3.61 -0.49 -13.11
CA LEU A 322 -3.71 0.81 -12.48
C LEU A 322 -5.12 1.04 -11.96
N GLU A 323 -5.29 1.95 -11.01
CA GLU A 323 -6.60 2.24 -10.43
C GLU A 323 -6.87 3.72 -10.23
N THR A 324 -8.13 4.07 -9.92
CA THR A 324 -8.42 5.28 -9.15
C THR A 324 -9.47 4.99 -8.07
N THR A 325 -9.24 5.51 -6.88
CA THR A 325 -10.10 5.23 -5.72
C THR A 325 -11.49 5.83 -5.88
N ILE A 326 -12.53 5.00 -5.79
CA ILE A 326 -13.93 5.42 -5.85
C ILE A 326 -14.54 5.62 -4.46
N GLY A 327 -13.97 4.95 -3.45
CA GLY A 327 -14.42 5.00 -2.06
C GLY A 327 -15.85 4.47 -1.87
N ASN A 328 -16.38 4.64 -0.67
CA ASN A 328 -17.78 4.38 -0.36
C ASN A 328 -18.36 5.49 0.52
N ARG A 329 -19.62 5.88 0.26
CA ARG A 329 -20.37 6.89 1.03
C ARG A 329 -21.65 6.32 1.63
N ASN A 330 -21.97 5.05 1.36
CA ASN A 330 -23.10 4.37 1.95
C ASN A 330 -22.68 3.61 3.21
N SER A 331 -23.06 4.14 4.37
CA SER A 331 -22.71 3.56 5.67
C SER A 331 -23.31 2.16 5.91
N ALA A 332 -24.39 1.81 5.22
CA ALA A 332 -25.03 0.50 5.35
C ALA A 332 -24.16 -0.65 4.81
N LEU A 333 -23.15 -0.34 3.99
CA LEU A 333 -22.22 -1.33 3.42
C LEU A 333 -21.07 -1.69 4.37
N TRP A 334 -20.77 -0.87 5.38
CA TRP A 334 -19.65 -1.13 6.29
C TRP A 334 -19.77 -2.42 7.09
N LYS A 335 -20.99 -2.97 7.22
CA LYS A 335 -21.23 -4.30 7.80
C LYS A 335 -20.52 -5.45 7.06
N TYR A 336 -20.11 -5.25 5.81
CA TYR A 336 -19.37 -6.24 5.03
C TYR A 336 -17.86 -6.17 5.25
N VAL A 337 -17.36 -5.11 5.91
CA VAL A 337 -15.96 -5.01 6.31
C VAL A 337 -15.78 -5.79 7.60
N GLN A 338 -15.19 -6.98 7.49
CA GLN A 338 -15.00 -7.92 8.60
C GLN A 338 -13.52 -8.32 8.72
N PRO A 339 -13.03 -8.66 9.92
CA PRO A 339 -11.67 -9.16 10.06
C PRO A 339 -11.50 -10.56 9.48
N GLU A 340 -12.52 -11.41 9.54
CA GLU A 340 -12.51 -12.76 8.99
C GLU A 340 -13.18 -12.81 7.61
N GLY A 341 -12.69 -13.67 6.72
CA GLY A 341 -13.20 -13.79 5.35
C GLY A 341 -12.81 -12.64 4.41
N CYS A 342 -11.97 -11.72 4.86
CA CYS A 342 -11.54 -10.54 4.13
C CYS A 342 -10.01 -10.47 4.05
N VAL A 343 -9.46 -10.32 2.86
CA VAL A 343 -8.03 -10.04 2.66
C VAL A 343 -7.92 -8.56 2.28
N LEU A 344 -7.09 -7.79 2.99
CA LEU A 344 -6.89 -6.35 2.70
C LEU A 344 -6.41 -6.15 1.26
N GLU A 345 -6.76 -5.00 0.69
CA GLU A 345 -6.67 -4.76 -0.75
C GLU A 345 -5.25 -4.91 -1.28
N TRP A 346 -4.26 -4.36 -0.57
CA TRP A 346 -2.86 -4.39 -1.00
C TRP A 346 -2.34 -5.83 -1.21
N MET A 347 -2.80 -6.80 -0.41
CA MET A 347 -2.44 -8.21 -0.60
C MET A 347 -3.15 -8.80 -1.81
N ARG A 348 -4.45 -8.51 -1.99
CA ARG A 348 -5.23 -9.00 -3.15
C ARG A 348 -4.64 -8.45 -4.45
N ASN A 349 -4.23 -7.19 -4.47
CA ASN A 349 -3.53 -6.52 -5.55
C ASN A 349 -2.22 -7.24 -5.90
N VAL A 350 -1.33 -7.45 -4.92
CA VAL A 350 -0.05 -8.17 -5.13
C VAL A 350 -0.27 -9.60 -5.63
N VAL A 351 -1.23 -10.34 -5.06
CA VAL A 351 -1.53 -11.73 -5.46
C VAL A 351 -2.08 -11.78 -6.90
N ALA A 352 -2.99 -10.87 -7.26
CA ALA A 352 -3.51 -10.77 -8.62
C ALA A 352 -2.41 -10.43 -9.63
N ASN A 353 -1.54 -9.46 -9.31
CA ASN A 353 -0.41 -9.07 -10.17
C ASN A 353 0.59 -10.22 -10.40
N ARG A 354 0.81 -11.10 -9.41
CA ARG A 354 1.72 -12.25 -9.56
C ARG A 354 1.14 -13.36 -10.44
N LEU A 355 -0.16 -13.65 -10.31
CA LEU A 355 -0.79 -14.83 -10.90
C LEU A 355 -1.49 -14.58 -12.25
N ALA A 356 -1.86 -13.33 -12.57
CA ALA A 356 -2.66 -13.04 -13.74
C ALA A 356 -1.91 -13.21 -15.07
N LEU A 357 -2.58 -13.86 -16.02
CA LEU A 357 -2.16 -13.95 -17.43
C LEU A 357 -2.93 -12.99 -18.33
N ASP A 358 -4.16 -12.65 -17.97
CA ASP A 358 -5.07 -11.78 -18.70
C ASP A 358 -5.94 -10.96 -17.72
N GLY A 359 -6.72 -10.02 -18.24
CA GLY A 359 -7.57 -9.15 -17.42
C GLY A 359 -8.67 -9.90 -16.65
N ASP A 360 -9.22 -10.97 -17.22
CA ASP A 360 -10.29 -11.76 -16.60
C ASP A 360 -9.74 -12.57 -15.41
N SER A 361 -8.59 -13.23 -15.58
CA SER A 361 -7.90 -13.94 -14.49
C SER A 361 -7.46 -12.99 -13.37
N TRP A 362 -6.95 -11.80 -13.72
CA TRP A 362 -6.62 -10.77 -12.72
C TRP A 362 -7.84 -10.42 -11.86
N ALA A 363 -8.98 -10.16 -12.50
CA ALA A 363 -10.22 -9.82 -11.82
C ALA A 363 -10.76 -10.98 -10.95
N ASP A 364 -10.67 -12.21 -11.45
CA ASP A 364 -11.10 -13.42 -10.72
C ASP A 364 -10.27 -13.70 -9.47
N ILE A 365 -9.00 -13.35 -9.47
CA ILE A 365 -8.11 -13.49 -8.32
C ILE A 365 -8.32 -12.33 -7.34
N PHE A 366 -8.37 -11.09 -7.83
CA PHE A 366 -8.51 -9.89 -7.02
C PHE A 366 -9.84 -9.84 -6.22
N LYS A 367 -10.93 -10.36 -6.78
CA LYS A 367 -12.26 -10.35 -6.14
C LYS A 367 -12.41 -11.33 -4.98
N ARG A 368 -11.49 -12.30 -4.82
CA ARG A 368 -11.53 -13.29 -3.74
C ARG A 368 -11.31 -12.61 -2.40
N PHE A 369 -12.13 -12.94 -1.41
CA PHE A 369 -12.08 -12.37 -0.05
C PHE A 369 -12.09 -10.84 -0.06
N ASN A 370 -12.95 -10.23 -0.89
CA ASN A 370 -13.11 -8.78 -0.96
C ASN A 370 -13.34 -8.18 0.43
N SER A 371 -12.42 -7.31 0.84
CA SER A 371 -12.46 -6.63 2.15
C SER A 371 -13.42 -5.45 2.22
N GLY A 372 -13.81 -4.87 1.08
CA GLY A 372 -14.53 -3.60 1.07
C GLY A 372 -13.70 -2.42 1.56
N THR A 373 -12.38 -2.54 1.54
CA THR A 373 -11.41 -1.51 1.91
C THR A 373 -10.54 -1.19 0.71
N TYR A 374 -10.05 0.05 0.64
CA TYR A 374 -9.43 0.66 -0.53
C TYR A 374 -10.28 0.44 -1.80
N ASN A 375 -11.49 0.99 -1.77
CA ASN A 375 -12.48 0.76 -2.82
C ASN A 375 -12.12 1.50 -4.12
N ASN A 376 -11.70 0.73 -5.13
CA ASN A 376 -11.06 1.26 -6.34
C ASN A 376 -11.80 0.87 -7.64
N GLN A 377 -11.64 1.69 -8.69
CA GLN A 377 -11.86 1.30 -10.07
C GLN A 377 -10.51 0.86 -10.67
N TRP A 378 -10.34 -0.45 -10.82
CA TRP A 378 -9.19 -1.07 -11.46
C TRP A 378 -9.35 -1.13 -12.98
N MET A 379 -8.28 -0.78 -13.68
CA MET A 379 -8.13 -0.89 -15.12
C MET A 379 -6.98 -1.85 -15.41
N ILE A 380 -7.26 -2.96 -16.10
CA ILE A 380 -6.26 -3.94 -16.49
C ILE A 380 -6.14 -3.92 -18.00
N VAL A 381 -4.99 -3.47 -18.47
CA VAL A 381 -4.67 -3.38 -19.90
C VAL A 381 -3.80 -4.57 -20.29
N ASP A 382 -4.28 -5.40 -21.20
CA ASP A 382 -3.50 -6.52 -21.75
C ASP A 382 -2.88 -6.16 -23.10
N TYR A 383 -1.58 -5.81 -23.08
CA TYR A 383 -0.85 -5.50 -24.30
C TYR A 383 -0.65 -6.72 -25.20
N LYS A 384 -0.77 -7.95 -24.70
CA LYS A 384 -0.69 -9.16 -25.56
C LYS A 384 -1.87 -9.22 -26.54
N ALA A 385 -3.01 -8.62 -26.18
CA ALA A 385 -4.19 -8.55 -27.02
C ALA A 385 -4.21 -7.33 -27.96
N PHE A 386 -3.28 -6.38 -27.78
CA PHE A 386 -3.18 -5.18 -28.61
C PHE A 386 -2.27 -5.43 -29.83
N VAL A 387 -2.79 -5.16 -31.03
CA VAL A 387 -2.03 -5.26 -32.28
C VAL A 387 -1.91 -3.86 -32.89
N PRO A 388 -0.69 -3.29 -32.99
CA PRO A 388 -0.49 -1.98 -33.60
C PRO A 388 -1.02 -1.92 -35.05
N GLY A 389 -1.84 -0.92 -35.35
CA GLY A 389 -2.50 -0.73 -36.65
C GLY A 389 -3.64 -1.72 -36.94
N GLY A 390 -3.95 -2.63 -36.01
CA GLY A 390 -5.00 -3.64 -36.17
C GLY A 390 -6.38 -3.13 -35.70
N PRO A 391 -7.48 -3.68 -36.27
CA PRO A 391 -8.83 -3.36 -35.84
C PRO A 391 -9.11 -3.86 -34.41
N SER A 392 -10.24 -3.45 -33.84
CA SER A 392 -10.65 -3.91 -32.49
C SER A 392 -10.70 -5.44 -32.41
N PRO A 393 -10.00 -6.07 -31.44
CA PRO A 393 -10.10 -7.50 -31.20
C PRO A 393 -11.41 -7.89 -30.50
N GLY A 394 -12.29 -6.93 -30.22
CA GLY A 394 -13.59 -7.11 -29.57
C GLY A 394 -13.52 -7.28 -28.04
N ARG A 395 -12.49 -7.97 -27.53
CA ARG A 395 -12.30 -8.32 -26.11
C ARG A 395 -10.82 -8.34 -25.69
N ARG A 396 -10.58 -8.49 -24.39
CA ARG A 396 -9.30 -8.69 -23.66
C ARG A 396 -8.37 -7.50 -23.49
N VAL A 397 -8.43 -6.48 -24.35
CA VAL A 397 -7.48 -5.34 -24.26
C VAL A 397 -7.68 -4.54 -22.98
N LEU A 398 -8.93 -4.32 -22.56
CA LEU A 398 -9.24 -3.54 -21.36
C LEU A 398 -10.31 -4.24 -20.51
N THR A 399 -9.93 -4.66 -19.32
CA THR A 399 -10.87 -5.14 -18.29
C THR A 399 -10.99 -4.08 -17.20
N ILE A 400 -12.22 -3.76 -16.83
CA ILE A 400 -12.54 -2.83 -15.74
C ILE A 400 -13.18 -3.60 -14.59
N LEU A 401 -12.68 -3.35 -13.37
CA LEU A 401 -13.22 -3.88 -12.13
C LEU A 401 -13.52 -2.73 -11.18
N GLU A 402 -14.71 -2.70 -10.58
CA GLU A 402 -15.08 -1.75 -9.53
C GLU A 402 -15.42 -2.51 -8.24
N GLN A 403 -14.84 -2.07 -7.12
CA GLN A 403 -15.02 -2.70 -5.80
C GLN A 403 -15.78 -1.77 -4.84
N LEU A 404 -16.73 -2.35 -4.11
CA LEU A 404 -17.35 -1.78 -2.91
C LEU A 404 -17.43 -2.85 -1.80
N PRO A 405 -17.74 -2.49 -0.55
CA PRO A 405 -17.99 -3.48 0.49
C PRO A 405 -19.17 -4.39 0.12
N GLY A 406 -18.89 -5.69 -0.01
CA GLY A 406 -19.87 -6.71 -0.38
C GLY A 406 -20.22 -6.80 -1.86
N MET A 407 -19.55 -6.04 -2.75
CA MET A 407 -19.84 -6.06 -4.19
C MET A 407 -18.59 -5.83 -5.03
N VAL A 408 -18.37 -6.68 -6.04
CA VAL A 408 -17.35 -6.46 -7.08
C VAL A 408 -18.01 -6.68 -8.42
N VAL A 409 -17.85 -5.74 -9.33
CA VAL A 409 -18.40 -5.84 -10.69
C VAL A 409 -17.26 -5.73 -11.70
N VAL A 410 -17.28 -6.61 -12.69
CA VAL A 410 -16.21 -6.78 -13.69
C VAL A 410 -16.83 -6.74 -15.08
N ALA A 411 -16.20 -6.02 -16.00
CA ALA A 411 -16.55 -6.09 -17.42
C ALA A 411 -15.36 -5.78 -18.32
N ASP A 412 -15.36 -6.45 -19.46
CA ASP A 412 -14.49 -6.11 -20.59
C ASP A 412 -15.03 -4.85 -21.28
N ARG A 413 -14.19 -3.82 -21.36
CA ARG A 413 -14.50 -2.52 -21.97
C ARG A 413 -13.67 -2.26 -23.23
N THR A 414 -13.14 -3.32 -23.85
CA THR A 414 -12.38 -3.23 -25.11
C THR A 414 -13.18 -2.56 -26.22
N SER A 415 -14.43 -2.99 -26.45
CA SER A 415 -15.27 -2.39 -27.50
C SER A 415 -15.52 -0.89 -27.27
N GLU A 416 -15.71 -0.49 -26.01
CA GLU A 416 -15.91 0.92 -25.63
C GLU A 416 -14.63 1.75 -25.82
N LEU A 417 -13.47 1.20 -25.46
CA LEU A 417 -12.16 1.82 -25.68
C LEU A 417 -11.92 2.10 -27.17
N TYR A 418 -12.21 1.15 -28.06
CA TYR A 418 -12.01 1.34 -29.51
C TYR A 418 -13.04 2.30 -30.12
N GLN A 419 -14.29 2.31 -29.64
CA GLN A 419 -15.32 3.24 -30.10
C GLN A 419 -15.02 4.69 -29.69
N LYS A 420 -14.63 4.91 -28.43
CA LYS A 420 -14.34 6.26 -27.90
C LYS A 420 -12.89 6.69 -28.15
N THR A 421 -12.00 5.75 -28.47
CA THR A 421 -10.53 5.91 -28.59
C THR A 421 -9.80 6.25 -27.28
N TYR A 422 -10.50 6.23 -26.13
CA TYR A 422 -9.91 6.45 -24.82
C TYR A 422 -10.78 5.89 -23.69
N TRP A 423 -10.18 5.69 -22.52
CA TRP A 423 -10.84 5.46 -21.25
C TRP A 423 -10.22 6.39 -20.19
N ALA A 424 -11.06 7.13 -19.46
CA ALA A 424 -10.62 8.05 -18.41
C ALA A 424 -11.19 7.64 -17.06
N SER A 425 -10.39 7.76 -16.00
CA SER A 425 -10.76 7.43 -14.62
C SER A 425 -10.40 8.58 -13.68
N TYR A 426 -11.29 8.90 -12.74
CA TYR A 426 -11.22 10.13 -11.93
C TYR A 426 -12.05 10.04 -10.64
N ASN A 427 -11.94 8.94 -9.91
CA ASN A 427 -12.57 8.74 -8.59
C ASN A 427 -14.11 8.70 -8.55
N ILE A 428 -14.78 8.57 -9.70
CA ILE A 428 -16.23 8.38 -9.75
C ILE A 428 -16.50 7.06 -10.49
N PRO A 429 -17.21 6.10 -9.87
CA PRO A 429 -17.60 4.87 -10.54
C PRO A 429 -18.64 5.18 -11.62
N ARG A 430 -18.43 4.65 -12.82
CA ARG A 430 -19.45 4.66 -13.90
C ARG A 430 -19.59 3.33 -14.57
N SER A 431 -18.54 2.51 -14.54
CA SER A 431 -18.49 1.30 -15.35
C SER A 431 -19.74 0.47 -15.10
N PHE A 432 -20.34 0.61 -13.91
CA PHE A 432 -21.62 0.04 -13.55
C PHE A 432 -22.52 1.06 -12.81
N GLU A 433 -23.70 1.36 -13.34
CA GLU A 433 -24.70 2.19 -12.66
C GLU A 433 -25.09 1.62 -11.28
N SER A 434 -25.03 0.29 -11.13
CA SER A 434 -25.25 -0.40 -9.85
C SER A 434 -24.27 0.03 -8.77
N VAL A 435 -22.98 0.18 -9.11
CA VAL A 435 -21.92 0.61 -8.20
C VAL A 435 -22.11 2.08 -7.81
N PHE A 436 -22.43 2.93 -8.79
CA PHE A 436 -22.74 4.34 -8.52
C PHE A 436 -23.92 4.51 -7.57
N ASN A 437 -25.03 3.79 -7.81
CA ASN A 437 -26.23 3.88 -6.98
C ASN A 437 -25.99 3.33 -5.57
N THR A 438 -25.29 2.20 -5.46
CA THR A 438 -25.12 1.52 -4.17
C THR A 438 -24.10 2.20 -3.27
N SER A 439 -23.10 2.89 -3.84
CA SER A 439 -22.09 3.66 -3.09
C SER A 439 -22.63 4.95 -2.45
N GLY A 440 -23.87 5.35 -2.75
CA GLY A 440 -24.52 6.53 -2.15
C GLY A 440 -24.22 7.86 -2.87
N LEU A 441 -23.61 7.82 -4.06
CA LEU A 441 -23.31 9.02 -4.85
C LEU A 441 -24.53 9.80 -5.36
N PRO A 442 -25.69 9.19 -5.69
CA PRO A 442 -26.86 9.95 -6.12
C PRO A 442 -27.32 11.02 -5.12
N ALA A 443 -27.21 10.74 -3.82
CA ALA A 443 -27.54 11.71 -2.78
C ALA A 443 -26.56 12.91 -2.77
N LEU A 444 -25.29 12.65 -3.05
CA LEU A 444 -24.28 13.71 -3.17
C LEU A 444 -24.45 14.53 -4.45
N VAL A 445 -24.85 13.92 -5.56
CA VAL A 445 -25.22 14.65 -6.79
C VAL A 445 -26.42 15.56 -6.52
N ALA A 446 -27.44 15.07 -5.82
CA ALA A 446 -28.61 15.89 -5.48
C ALA A 446 -28.24 17.08 -4.58
N HIS A 447 -27.25 16.93 -3.69
CA HIS A 447 -26.88 17.98 -2.74
C HIS A 447 -25.83 18.97 -3.26
N PHE A 448 -24.81 18.47 -3.98
CA PHE A 448 -23.64 19.24 -4.41
C PHE A 448 -23.52 19.40 -5.93
N GLY A 449 -24.44 18.81 -6.70
CA GLY A 449 -24.53 18.95 -8.15
C GLY A 449 -23.46 18.16 -8.92
N ASP A 450 -23.05 18.73 -10.05
CA ASP A 450 -22.24 18.06 -11.07
C ASP A 450 -20.83 17.65 -10.62
N TRP A 451 -20.36 18.14 -9.47
CA TRP A 451 -19.06 17.76 -8.93
C TRP A 451 -18.97 16.24 -8.68
N PHE A 452 -20.07 15.63 -8.22
CA PHE A 452 -20.17 14.17 -8.01
C PHE A 452 -20.84 13.43 -9.18
N SER A 453 -21.31 14.17 -10.18
CA SER A 453 -21.84 13.58 -11.41
C SER A 453 -20.69 13.04 -12.23
N TYR A 454 -20.81 11.81 -12.71
CA TYR A 454 -19.73 11.23 -13.51
C TYR A 454 -19.47 12.06 -14.78
N ASP A 455 -20.52 12.46 -15.50
CA ASP A 455 -20.38 13.18 -16.77
C ASP A 455 -20.19 14.68 -16.60
N GLY A 456 -20.66 15.22 -15.47
CA GLY A 456 -20.62 16.64 -15.13
C GLY A 456 -19.35 17.07 -14.41
N SER A 457 -18.60 16.15 -13.79
CA SER A 457 -17.44 16.51 -12.97
C SER A 457 -16.36 17.26 -13.77
N PRO A 458 -15.61 18.19 -13.15
CA PRO A 458 -14.61 18.98 -13.87
C PRO A 458 -13.58 18.15 -14.63
N ARG A 459 -13.11 17.04 -14.05
CA ARG A 459 -12.15 16.14 -14.69
C ARG A 459 -12.75 15.41 -15.89
N ALA A 460 -14.00 14.96 -15.79
CA ALA A 460 -14.71 14.37 -16.92
C ALA A 460 -14.79 15.34 -18.10
N GLN A 461 -15.13 16.60 -17.83
CA GLN A 461 -15.22 17.64 -18.86
C GLN A 461 -13.85 17.94 -19.49
N ILE A 462 -12.80 18.04 -18.67
CA ILE A 462 -11.43 18.27 -19.16
C ILE A 462 -10.97 17.12 -20.06
N PHE A 463 -11.16 15.86 -19.65
CA PHE A 463 -10.81 14.71 -20.48
C PHE A 463 -11.63 14.67 -21.77
N ARG A 464 -12.95 14.87 -21.68
CA ARG A 464 -13.84 14.88 -22.86
C ARG A 464 -13.40 15.91 -23.90
N ARG A 465 -12.97 17.10 -23.45
CA ARG A 465 -12.50 18.18 -24.34
C ARG A 465 -11.07 17.94 -24.87
N ASN A 466 -10.14 17.47 -24.04
CA ASN A 466 -8.71 17.53 -24.34
C ASN A 466 -8.07 16.17 -24.70
N GLN A 467 -8.72 15.03 -24.48
CA GLN A 467 -8.09 13.70 -24.73
C GLN A 467 -7.62 13.50 -26.17
N SER A 468 -8.30 14.11 -27.14
CA SER A 468 -7.94 14.01 -28.57
C SER A 468 -6.65 14.75 -28.92
N LEU A 469 -6.18 15.65 -28.06
CA LEU A 469 -4.90 16.34 -28.22
C LEU A 469 -3.70 15.44 -27.90
N VAL A 470 -3.93 14.28 -27.27
CA VAL A 470 -2.89 13.29 -26.97
C VAL A 470 -2.61 12.45 -28.21
N HIS A 471 -1.43 12.64 -28.78
CA HIS A 471 -0.95 11.96 -29.99
C HIS A 471 0.43 11.30 -29.80
N ASP A 472 1.07 11.50 -28.64
CA ASP A 472 2.37 10.94 -28.27
C ASP A 472 2.55 10.94 -26.74
N LEU A 473 3.70 10.45 -26.27
CA LEU A 473 4.01 10.40 -24.84
C LEU A 473 4.11 11.80 -24.19
N ASN A 474 4.64 12.80 -24.90
CA ASN A 474 4.83 14.15 -24.36
C ASN A 474 3.49 14.87 -24.16
N SER A 475 2.58 14.75 -25.13
CA SER A 475 1.22 15.25 -25.05
C SER A 475 0.40 14.53 -23.98
N MET A 476 0.62 13.22 -23.78
CA MET A 476 0.07 12.47 -22.64
C MET A 476 0.54 13.05 -21.31
N ILE A 477 1.86 13.23 -21.12
CA ILE A 477 2.43 13.83 -19.91
C ILE A 477 1.85 15.23 -19.67
N ARG A 478 1.72 16.05 -20.72
CA ARG A 478 1.15 17.40 -20.64
C ARG A 478 -0.30 17.40 -20.21
N LEU A 479 -1.12 16.47 -20.68
CA LEU A 479 -2.52 16.37 -20.26
C LEU A 479 -2.65 15.85 -18.82
N MET A 480 -1.82 14.87 -18.44
CA MET A 480 -1.83 14.29 -17.10
C MET A 480 -1.25 15.21 -16.03
N ARG A 481 -0.48 16.23 -16.43
CA ARG A 481 -0.04 17.35 -15.59
C ARG A 481 -0.73 18.66 -16.00
N PRO A 482 -2.03 18.83 -15.68
CA PRO A 482 -2.74 20.06 -16.02
C PRO A 482 -2.25 21.20 -15.13
N CYS A 483 -1.13 21.83 -15.50
CA CYS A 483 -0.80 23.17 -15.05
C CYS A 483 -1.45 24.15 -16.03
N THR A 484 -2.60 24.70 -15.67
CA THR A 484 -3.07 25.92 -16.30
C THR A 484 -2.20 27.09 -15.82
N SER A 485 -1.06 27.29 -16.48
CA SER A 485 -0.51 28.63 -16.70
C SER A 485 -1.02 29.16 -18.04
N ALA A 486 -2.33 29.08 -18.26
CA ALA A 486 -2.97 30.01 -19.18
C ALA A 486 -3.22 31.28 -18.36
N PRO A 487 -2.68 32.45 -18.74
CA PRO A 487 -3.13 33.70 -18.15
C PRO A 487 -4.64 33.72 -18.33
N MET A 488 -5.40 33.96 -17.26
CA MET A 488 -6.78 34.40 -17.43
C MET A 488 -6.70 35.63 -18.35
N GLY A 489 -7.05 35.43 -19.62
CA GLY A 489 -7.25 36.52 -20.54
C GLY A 489 -8.31 37.39 -19.90
N ALA A 490 -7.88 38.57 -19.44
CA ALA A 490 -8.78 39.64 -19.12
C ALA A 490 -9.63 39.86 -20.37
N SER A 491 -10.89 39.48 -20.30
CA SER A 491 -11.92 40.01 -21.17
C SER A 491 -11.97 41.51 -20.90
N THR A 492 -11.39 42.30 -21.80
CA THR A 492 -11.78 43.70 -22.04
C THR A 492 -12.80 43.74 -23.15
#